data_AF-A0A099NSK3-F1
#
_entry.id   AF-A0A099NSK3-F1
#
_cell.length_a   1.000
_cell.length_b   1.000
_cell.length_c   1.000
_cell.angle_alpha   90.00
_cell.angle_beta   90.00
_cell.angle_gamma   90.00
#
_symmetry.space_group_name_H-M   'P 1'
#
loop_
_entity.id
_entity.type
_entity.pdbx_description
1 polymer ?
#
loop_
_entity_poly.entity_id
_entity_poly.type
_entity_poly.pdbx_seq_one_letter_code
_entity_poly.pdbx_strand_id
1 'polypeptide(L)'
;MSLDRNEYAFQSWKPHLIYNNDMDAKDSSFFASRTFLYDTLTSLHQQLQQYNSEYSSSYNDDILFVHTQLVELLDYLFITYEKSKVVKILSVNLDTILAKTITFNLNIMMKNGHEKFTILIIELVNKLSELVLSN
;
A
#
# COMPACT_ATOMS: atom_id res chain seq x y z
N MET A 1 -2.82 -11.90 17.61
CA MET A 1 -2.16 -10.61 17.86
C MET A 1 -2.94 -9.55 17.08
N SER A 2 -3.30 -8.41 17.67
CA SER A 2 -4.07 -7.36 16.97
C SER A 2 -3.11 -6.39 16.28
N LEU A 3 -3.50 -5.90 15.11
CA LEU A 3 -2.70 -4.97 14.31
C LEU A 3 -2.49 -3.63 15.05
N ASP A 4 -1.26 -3.11 15.10
CA ASP A 4 -1.03 -1.75 15.60
C ASP A 4 -1.52 -0.72 14.56
N ARG A 5 -2.76 -0.28 14.73
CA ARG A 5 -3.39 0.68 13.82
C ARG A 5 -2.75 2.06 13.85
N ASN A 6 -2.03 2.42 14.91
CA ASN A 6 -1.34 3.72 14.96
C ASN A 6 -0.06 3.67 14.11
N GLU A 7 0.68 2.57 14.16
CA GLU A 7 1.86 2.34 13.34
C GLU A 7 1.51 2.28 11.84
N TYR A 8 0.45 1.53 11.51
CA TYR A 8 0.07 1.29 10.11
C TYR A 8 -0.94 2.30 9.55
N ALA A 9 -1.27 3.38 10.27
CA ALA A 9 -2.06 4.46 9.72
C ALA A 9 -1.25 5.25 8.67
N PHE A 10 -1.86 5.56 7.53
CA PHE A 10 -1.22 6.35 6.48
C PHE A 10 -0.74 7.72 6.98
N GLN A 11 -1.45 8.31 7.97
CA GLN A 11 -1.01 9.57 8.60
C GLN A 11 0.35 9.45 9.30
N SER A 12 0.72 8.26 9.76
CA SER A 12 2.04 7.98 10.33
C SER A 12 3.10 7.82 9.24
N TRP A 13 2.72 7.38 8.03
CA TRP A 13 3.65 7.17 6.92
C TRP A 13 3.93 8.46 6.16
N LYS A 14 2.89 9.28 5.93
CA LYS A 14 2.92 10.49 5.10
C LYS A 14 4.07 11.46 5.41
N PRO A 15 4.44 11.77 6.67
CA PRO A 15 5.56 12.66 6.98
C PRO A 15 6.92 12.14 6.49
N HIS A 16 7.06 10.82 6.29
CA HIS A 16 8.28 10.19 5.80
C HIS A 16 8.36 10.12 4.28
N LEU A 17 7.29 10.52 3.56
CA LEU A 17 7.22 10.49 2.10
C LEU A 17 7.64 11.83 1.49
N ILE A 18 8.86 12.25 1.80
CA ILE A 18 9.38 13.56 1.39
C ILE A 18 9.60 13.57 -0.13
N TYR A 19 8.99 14.55 -0.80
CA TYR A 19 9.16 14.83 -2.22
C TYR A 19 10.00 16.09 -2.42
N ASN A 20 11.15 15.96 -3.09
CA ASN A 20 11.96 17.09 -3.53
C ASN A 20 11.94 17.15 -5.06
N ASN A 21 11.41 18.24 -5.61
CA ASN A 21 11.30 18.45 -7.06
C ASN A 21 12.67 18.72 -7.73
N ASP A 22 13.69 19.04 -6.94
CA ASP A 22 15.03 19.37 -7.40
C ASP A 22 15.86 18.10 -7.70
N MET A 23 15.51 17.50 -8.85
CA MET A 23 16.30 16.76 -9.85
C MET A 23 17.58 15.96 -9.51
N ASP A 24 17.88 15.57 -8.27
CA ASP A 24 18.90 14.54 -8.03
C ASP A 24 18.29 13.29 -7.40
N ALA A 25 18.24 12.20 -8.16
CA ALA A 25 17.98 10.83 -7.69
C ALA A 25 19.01 10.34 -6.65
N LYS A 26 20.00 11.17 -6.31
CA LYS A 26 20.98 11.00 -5.25
C LYS A 26 20.59 11.70 -3.94
N ASP A 27 19.43 12.36 -3.88
CA ASP A 27 18.97 13.04 -2.67
C ASP A 27 18.75 12.00 -1.56
N SER A 28 19.42 12.21 -0.43
CA SER A 28 19.29 11.41 0.79
C SER A 28 17.83 11.27 1.27
N SER A 29 17.00 12.28 1.01
CA SER A 29 15.57 12.26 1.36
C SER A 29 14.81 11.19 0.58
N PHE A 30 15.12 11.01 -0.71
CA PHE A 30 14.52 10.01 -1.58
C PHE A 30 14.85 8.57 -1.13
N PHE A 31 16.12 8.32 -0.78
CA PHE A 31 16.53 7.00 -0.27
C PHE A 31 15.87 6.68 1.07
N ALA A 32 15.75 7.67 1.96
CA ALA A 32 15.07 7.51 3.24
C ALA A 32 13.59 7.16 3.06
N SER A 33 12.85 7.89 2.20
CA SER A 33 11.45 7.59 1.87
C SER A 33 11.28 6.18 1.32
N ARG A 34 12.19 5.76 0.42
CA ARG A 34 12.16 4.41 -0.18
C ARG A 34 12.35 3.31 0.86
N THR A 35 13.38 3.44 1.69
CA THR A 35 13.71 2.45 2.73
C THR A 35 12.58 2.35 3.74
N PHE A 36 12.06 3.49 4.21
CA PHE A 36 10.93 3.52 5.12
C PHE A 36 9.70 2.80 4.56
N LEU A 37 9.30 3.10 3.32
CA LEU A 37 8.16 2.42 2.69
C LEU A 37 8.39 0.93 2.52
N TYR A 38 9.59 0.54 2.08
CA TYR A 38 9.93 -0.86 1.89
C TYR A 38 9.83 -1.64 3.21
N ASP A 39 10.40 -1.11 4.29
CA ASP A 39 10.38 -1.75 5.60
C ASP A 39 8.95 -1.82 6.17
N THR A 40 8.18 -0.73 6.02
CA THR A 40 6.78 -0.64 6.47
C THR A 40 5.91 -1.67 5.74
N LEU A 41 6.00 -1.75 4.41
CA LEU A 41 5.20 -2.69 3.61
C LEU A 41 5.64 -4.14 3.82
N THR A 42 6.94 -4.38 4.03
CA THR A 42 7.46 -5.72 4.37
C THR A 42 6.92 -6.19 5.72
N SER A 43 6.99 -5.33 6.74
CA SER A 43 6.46 -5.60 8.08
C SER A 43 4.95 -5.89 8.01
N LEU A 44 4.19 -5.02 7.33
CA LEU A 44 2.76 -5.20 7.12
C LEU A 44 2.43 -6.53 6.41
N HIS A 45 3.17 -6.87 5.35
CA HIS A 45 2.99 -8.13 4.65
C HIS A 45 3.19 -9.34 5.56
N GLN A 46 4.22 -9.32 6.41
CA GLN A 46 4.48 -10.39 7.39
C GLN A 46 3.35 -10.52 8.42
N GLN A 47 2.78 -9.40 8.89
CA GLN A 47 1.61 -9.42 9.78
C GLN A 47 0.39 -10.05 9.10
N LEU A 48 0.12 -9.65 7.85
CA LEU A 48 -0.97 -10.22 7.06
C LEU A 48 -0.83 -11.73 6.86
N GLN A 49 0.40 -12.29 6.81
CA GLN A 49 0.59 -13.74 6.66
C GLN A 49 -0.08 -14.54 7.78
N GLN A 50 -0.12 -13.99 9.00
CA GLN A 50 -0.80 -14.61 10.14
C GLN A 50 -2.32 -14.64 9.95
N TYR A 51 -2.90 -13.58 9.36
CA TYR A 51 -4.33 -13.54 9.03
C TYR A 51 -4.69 -14.46 7.87
N ASN A 52 -3.74 -14.77 7.00
CA ASN A 52 -3.97 -15.75 5.93
C ASN A 52 -4.00 -17.20 6.47
N SER A 53 -3.24 -17.52 7.52
CA SER A 53 -3.20 -18.89 8.06
C SER A 53 -4.49 -19.31 8.76
N GLU A 54 -5.28 -18.36 9.28
CA GLU A 54 -6.49 -18.63 10.08
C GLU A 54 -7.70 -17.87 9.52
N TYR A 55 -8.76 -18.58 9.14
CA TYR A 55 -10.04 -17.94 8.76
C TYR A 55 -10.75 -17.47 10.03
N SER A 56 -10.93 -16.17 10.21
CA SER A 56 -11.69 -15.62 11.34
C SER A 56 -12.26 -14.25 11.02
N SER A 57 -13.56 -14.08 11.30
CA SER A 57 -14.24 -12.80 11.17
C SER A 57 -13.70 -11.73 12.12
N SER A 58 -12.98 -12.12 13.18
CA SER A 58 -12.32 -11.19 14.10
C SER A 58 -11.22 -10.36 13.43
N TYR A 59 -10.70 -10.80 12.28
CA TYR A 59 -9.65 -10.08 11.54
C TYR A 59 -10.22 -9.15 10.47
N ASN A 60 -11.53 -9.18 10.21
CA ASN A 60 -12.14 -8.43 9.11
C ASN A 60 -11.92 -6.92 9.21
N ASP A 61 -12.00 -6.37 10.42
CA ASP A 61 -11.80 -4.93 10.64
C ASP A 61 -10.34 -4.51 10.45
N ASP A 62 -9.38 -5.38 10.80
CA ASP A 62 -7.95 -5.13 10.59
C ASP A 62 -7.61 -5.23 9.09
N ILE A 63 -8.17 -6.23 8.39
CA ILE A 63 -8.03 -6.38 6.92
C ILE A 63 -8.61 -5.17 6.19
N LEU A 64 -9.80 -4.71 6.60
CA LEU A 64 -10.45 -3.53 6.07
C LEU A 64 -9.60 -2.28 6.30
N PHE A 65 -9.11 -2.09 7.52
CA PHE A 65 -8.23 -1.00 7.87
C PHE A 65 -6.99 -1.00 6.96
N VAL A 66 -6.29 -2.12 6.83
CA VAL A 66 -5.10 -2.24 5.98
C VAL A 66 -5.41 -1.91 4.53
N HIS A 67 -6.53 -2.40 4.00
CA HIS A 67 -6.97 -2.05 2.66
C HIS A 67 -7.11 -0.53 2.49
N THR A 68 -7.82 0.15 3.40
CA THR A 68 -7.98 1.61 3.35
C THR A 68 -6.65 2.34 3.38
N GLN A 69 -5.71 1.93 4.25
CA GLN A 69 -4.40 2.60 4.35
C GLN A 69 -3.55 2.43 3.08
N LEU A 70 -3.62 1.26 2.43
CA LEU A 70 -2.93 1.01 1.16
C LEU A 70 -3.53 1.84 0.01
N VAL A 71 -4.85 2.05 0.00
CA VAL A 71 -5.53 2.90 -0.99
C VAL A 71 -5.15 4.38 -0.80
N GLU A 72 -5.10 4.87 0.45
CA GLU A 72 -4.66 6.24 0.74
C GLU A 72 -3.19 6.48 0.33
N LEU A 73 -2.32 5.49 0.58
CA LEU A 73 -0.94 5.53 0.14
C LEU A 73 -0.84 5.63 -1.39
N LEU A 74 -1.60 4.79 -2.11
CA LEU A 74 -1.65 4.85 -3.57
C LEU A 74 -2.06 6.23 -4.07
N ASP A 75 -3.14 6.80 -3.53
CA ASP A 75 -3.64 8.12 -3.93
C ASP A 75 -2.60 9.22 -3.72
N TYR A 76 -1.95 9.20 -2.55
CA TYR A 76 -0.90 10.16 -2.26
C TYR A 76 0.28 10.02 -3.21
N LEU A 77 0.70 8.78 -3.49
CA LEU A 77 1.79 8.52 -4.42
C LEU A 77 1.42 8.99 -5.83
N PHE A 78 0.19 8.76 -6.29
CA PHE A 78 -0.25 9.28 -7.59
C PHE A 78 -0.20 10.80 -7.63
N ILE A 79 -0.91 11.48 -6.74
CA ILE A 79 -1.01 12.95 -6.74
C ILE A 79 0.35 13.62 -6.63
N THR A 80 1.24 13.07 -5.79
CA THR A 80 2.53 13.69 -5.47
C THR A 80 3.56 13.45 -6.58
N TYR A 81 3.51 12.30 -7.25
CA TYR A 81 4.60 11.82 -8.10
C TYR A 81 4.26 11.67 -9.60
N GLU A 82 3.01 11.93 -10.02
CA GLU A 82 2.52 11.93 -11.41
C GLU A 82 3.40 12.73 -12.39
N LYS A 83 4.19 13.71 -11.91
CA LYS A 83 4.93 14.66 -12.74
C LYS A 83 6.44 14.39 -12.91
N SER A 84 7.01 13.31 -12.37
CA SER A 84 8.49 13.11 -12.33
C SER A 84 9.02 11.82 -12.98
N LYS A 85 10.10 11.95 -13.77
CA LYS A 85 10.82 10.81 -14.42
C LYS A 85 11.58 9.91 -13.44
N VAL A 86 12.06 10.43 -12.31
CA VAL A 86 12.87 9.69 -11.32
C VAL A 86 12.03 8.72 -10.50
N VAL A 87 10.74 9.01 -10.41
CA VAL A 87 9.73 8.18 -9.74
C VAL A 87 9.65 6.79 -10.35
N LYS A 88 9.86 6.64 -11.66
CA LYS A 88 9.84 5.33 -12.35
C LYS A 88 10.82 4.29 -11.78
N ILE A 89 11.91 4.72 -11.12
CA ILE A 89 12.90 3.80 -10.52
C ILE A 89 12.55 3.48 -9.06
N LEU A 90 11.98 4.45 -8.32
CA LEU A 90 11.37 4.20 -7.01
C LEU A 90 10.17 3.25 -7.17
N SER A 91 9.42 3.43 -8.27
CA SER A 91 8.22 2.69 -8.61
C SER A 91 8.54 1.22 -8.83
N VAL A 92 9.43 0.77 -9.73
CA VAL A 92 9.53 -0.67 -10.05
C VAL A 92 9.71 -1.59 -8.83
N ASN A 93 10.54 -1.22 -7.85
CA ASN A 93 10.73 -2.01 -6.62
C ASN A 93 9.59 -1.83 -5.60
N LEU A 94 9.08 -0.61 -5.43
CA LEU A 94 7.94 -0.36 -4.55
C LEU A 94 6.63 -0.88 -5.15
N ASP A 95 6.36 -0.69 -6.43
CA ASP A 95 5.29 -1.29 -7.23
C ASP A 95 5.28 -2.80 -7.04
N THR A 96 6.44 -3.46 -7.06
CA THR A 96 6.51 -4.91 -6.84
C THR A 96 6.09 -5.29 -5.42
N ILE A 97 6.57 -4.60 -4.38
CA ILE A 97 6.23 -4.95 -2.99
C ILE A 97 4.82 -4.50 -2.60
N LEU A 98 4.37 -3.38 -3.15
CA LEU A 98 3.03 -2.84 -2.99
C LEU A 98 2.02 -3.72 -3.72
N ALA A 99 2.29 -4.13 -4.95
CA ALA A 99 1.49 -5.12 -5.66
C ALA A 99 1.43 -6.45 -4.88
N LYS A 100 2.57 -6.96 -4.40
CA LYS A 100 2.57 -8.17 -3.55
C LYS A 100 1.72 -8.00 -2.29
N THR A 101 1.83 -6.87 -1.61
CA THR A 101 1.09 -6.60 -0.37
C THR A 101 -0.41 -6.46 -0.64
N ILE A 102 -0.79 -5.73 -1.70
CA ILE A 102 -2.18 -5.59 -2.15
C ILE A 102 -2.75 -6.94 -2.58
N THR A 103 -2.08 -7.66 -3.49
CA THR A 103 -2.53 -8.98 -3.96
C THR A 103 -2.69 -9.95 -2.79
N PHE A 104 -1.79 -9.89 -1.81
CA PHE A 104 -1.89 -10.73 -0.61
C PHE A 104 -3.09 -10.32 0.26
N ASN A 105 -3.30 -9.02 0.48
CA ASN A 105 -4.48 -8.52 1.19
C ASN A 105 -5.79 -8.93 0.50
N LEU A 106 -5.87 -8.79 -0.83
CA LEU A 106 -7.02 -9.20 -1.62
C LEU A 106 -7.25 -10.71 -1.55
N ASN A 107 -6.19 -11.52 -1.51
CA ASN A 107 -6.30 -12.97 -1.32
C ASN A 107 -6.93 -13.31 0.04
N ILE A 108 -6.46 -12.66 1.11
CA ILE A 108 -7.05 -12.82 2.46
C ILE A 108 -8.52 -12.39 2.46
N MET A 109 -8.85 -11.26 1.82
CA MET A 109 -10.21 -10.75 1.68
C MET A 109 -11.12 -11.76 0.95
N MET A 110 -10.68 -12.28 -0.20
CA MET A 110 -11.43 -13.30 -0.96
C MET A 110 -11.59 -14.59 -0.16
N LYS A 111 -10.55 -15.02 0.54
CA LYS A 111 -10.59 -16.22 1.40
C LYS A 111 -11.55 -16.06 2.57
N ASN A 112 -11.70 -14.86 3.13
CA ASN A 112 -12.61 -14.56 4.25
C ASN A 112 -14.07 -14.33 3.83
N GLY A 113 -14.37 -14.21 2.52
CA GLY A 113 -15.72 -14.30 1.98
C GLY A 113 -16.74 -13.25 2.46
N HIS A 114 -16.29 -12.11 3.01
CA HIS A 114 -17.17 -11.09 3.58
C HIS A 114 -17.73 -10.15 2.48
N GLU A 115 -19.03 -9.86 2.47
CA GLU A 115 -19.71 -9.10 1.40
C GLU A 115 -19.09 -7.71 1.13
N LYS A 116 -18.69 -7.00 2.19
CA LYS A 116 -18.00 -5.70 2.04
C LYS A 116 -16.68 -5.79 1.29
N PHE A 117 -16.01 -6.93 1.33
CA PHE A 117 -14.73 -7.12 0.63
C PHE A 117 -14.91 -7.21 -0.88
N THR A 118 -16.01 -7.78 -1.35
CA THR A 118 -16.34 -7.83 -2.78
C THR A 118 -16.45 -6.43 -3.38
N ILE A 119 -17.10 -5.50 -2.67
CA ILE A 119 -17.25 -4.10 -3.11
C ILE A 119 -15.88 -3.42 -3.18
N LEU A 120 -15.05 -3.56 -2.15
CA LEU A 120 -13.71 -2.95 -2.09
C LEU A 120 -12.75 -3.50 -3.15
N ILE A 121 -12.85 -4.79 -3.46
CA ILE A 121 -12.09 -5.41 -4.56
C ILE A 121 -12.49 -4.77 -5.90
N ILE A 122 -13.78 -4.57 -6.14
CA ILE A 122 -14.28 -3.93 -7.36
C ILE A 122 -13.78 -2.48 -7.45
N GLU A 123 -13.89 -1.71 -6.37
CA GLU A 123 -13.43 -0.32 -6.32
C GLU A 123 -11.92 -0.21 -6.61
N LEU A 124 -11.10 -1.07 -6.00
CA LEU A 124 -9.66 -1.09 -6.24
C LEU A 124 -9.32 -1.49 -7.68
N VAL A 125 -9.98 -2.51 -8.23
CA VAL A 125 -9.75 -2.95 -9.62
C VAL A 125 -10.14 -1.86 -10.61
N ASN A 126 -11.24 -1.16 -10.39
CA ASN A 126 -11.64 -0.03 -11.21
C ASN A 126 -10.59 1.08 -11.18
N LYS A 127 -10.12 1.43 -9.98
CA LYS A 127 -9.09 2.45 -9.79
C LYS A 127 -7.78 2.08 -10.48
N LEU A 128 -7.30 0.85 -10.30
CA LEU A 128 -6.11 0.33 -10.99
C LEU A 128 -6.30 0.29 -12.51
N SER A 129 -7.49 -0.02 -12.99
CA SER A 129 -7.79 -0.05 -14.43
C SER A 129 -7.80 1.36 -15.03
N GLU A 130 -8.42 2.32 -14.34
CA GLU A 130 -8.37 3.74 -14.71
C GLU A 130 -6.93 4.22 -14.82
N LEU A 131 -6.07 3.84 -13.87
CA LEU A 131 -4.64 4.19 -13.84
C LEU A 131 -3.83 3.58 -15.00
N VAL A 132 -4.16 2.37 -15.44
CA VAL A 132 -3.53 1.72 -16.62
C VAL A 132 -4.01 2.36 -17.92
N LEU A 133 -5.28 2.78 -17.98
CA LEU A 133 -5.90 3.34 -19.19
C LEU A 133 -5.65 4.85 -19.38
N SER A 134 -5.24 5.56 -18.32
CA SER A 134 -4.92 7.00 -18.36
C SER A 134 -3.44 7.32 -18.63
N ASN A 135 -2.59 6.28 -18.74
CA ASN A 135 -1.21 6.36 -19.23
C ASN A 135 -1.07 5.77 -20.64
#